data_AF-A0A7J6X8S7-F1
#
_entry.id   AF-A0A7J6X8S7-F1
#
_cell.length_a   1.000
_cell.length_b   1.000
_cell.length_c   1.000
_cell.angle_alpha   90.00
_cell.angle_beta   90.00
_cell.angle_gamma   90.00
#
_symmetry.space_group_name_H-M   'P 1'
#
loop_
_entity.id
_entity.type
_entity.pdbx_description
1 polymer ?
#
loop_
_entity_poly.entity_id
_entity_poly.type
_entity_poly.pdbx_seq_one_letter_code
_entity_poly.pdbx_strand_id
1 'polypeptide(L)'
;EMGLLEVKHGMLQVAESLDFLHNNARLVHRAISPEAVFITSSGAWKLGGFGFAISADQSGDGTGFPPFHYPEYDEDSVLPNQPSLNYTAPELVQSKASTTACASDMFSFGCLAYHLITHKPLFDCHNNARMYMNNLTYMSHEAFSSIPSDLVPDLQRMLSAQEASRPGALDFTGSPFFRDDTRLRALRFLDHMLERDNMQKSEFLKALSDMWKDFDSRVLRYKVLPPLCAELRNLVMQPVILPMVLTIAESQDKNDFELSTLPALVPVLSTAAGETLLLLVKHADLIINKVLS
;
A
#
# COMPACT_ATOMS: atom_id res chain seq x y z
N GLU A 1 10.40 7.96 -9.63
CA GLU A 1 8.97 7.60 -9.63
C GLU A 1 8.81 6.25 -8.94
N MET A 2 7.63 5.95 -8.40
CA MET A 2 7.39 4.68 -7.69
C MET A 2 7.30 3.53 -8.69
N GLY A 3 8.02 2.44 -8.44
CA GLY A 3 8.00 1.27 -9.33
C GLY A 3 6.72 0.42 -9.15
N LEU A 4 6.40 -0.41 -10.15
CA LEU A 4 5.24 -1.32 -10.12
C LEU A 4 5.25 -2.24 -8.87
N LEU A 5 6.41 -2.69 -8.42
CA LEU A 5 6.53 -3.53 -7.22
C LEU A 5 6.11 -2.77 -5.96
N GLU A 6 6.50 -1.51 -5.81
CA GLU A 6 6.08 -0.66 -4.69
C GLU A 6 4.59 -0.37 -4.75
N VAL A 7 4.03 -0.13 -5.94
CA VAL A 7 2.59 0.07 -6.16
C VAL A 7 1.81 -1.18 -5.75
N LYS A 8 2.23 -2.36 -6.21
CA LYS A 8 1.64 -3.64 -5.81
C LYS A 8 1.65 -3.82 -4.30
N HIS A 9 2.79 -3.53 -3.66
CA HIS A 9 2.92 -3.63 -2.21
C HIS A 9 2.01 -2.65 -1.46
N GLY A 10 1.94 -1.40 -1.94
CA GLY A 10 1.06 -0.38 -1.39
C GLY A 10 -0.42 -0.75 -1.51
N MET A 11 -0.85 -1.27 -2.66
CA MET A 11 -2.21 -1.78 -2.87
C MET A 11 -2.58 -2.88 -1.87
N LEU A 12 -1.66 -3.81 -1.61
CA LEU A 12 -1.90 -4.86 -0.61
C LEU A 12 -2.08 -4.28 0.81
N GLN A 13 -1.28 -3.29 1.19
CA GLN A 13 -1.39 -2.62 2.50
C GLN A 13 -2.71 -1.84 2.65
N VAL A 14 -3.20 -1.23 1.55
CA VAL A 14 -4.53 -0.60 1.51
C VAL A 14 -5.63 -1.64 1.62
N ALA A 15 -5.53 -2.76 0.89
CA ALA A 15 -6.48 -3.86 0.98
C ALA A 15 -6.56 -4.46 2.39
N GLU A 16 -5.42 -4.66 3.06
CA GLU A 16 -5.37 -5.12 4.46
C GLU A 16 -6.01 -4.11 5.42
N SER A 17 -5.82 -2.81 5.18
CA SER A 17 -6.48 -1.76 5.96
C SER A 17 -8.00 -1.80 5.78
N LEU A 18 -8.48 -2.00 4.54
CA LEU A 18 -9.91 -2.11 4.25
C LEU A 18 -10.52 -3.38 4.84
N ASP A 19 -9.82 -4.51 4.76
CA ASP A 19 -10.24 -5.76 5.38
C ASP A 19 -10.44 -5.58 6.89
N PHE A 20 -9.48 -4.95 7.57
CA PHE A 20 -9.62 -4.61 8.99
C PHE A 20 -10.81 -3.68 9.25
N LEU A 21 -10.99 -2.63 8.45
CA LEU A 21 -12.12 -1.69 8.63
C LEU A 21 -13.47 -2.41 8.51
N HIS A 22 -13.63 -3.21 7.46
CA HIS A 22 -14.90 -3.87 7.15
C HIS A 22 -15.19 -5.02 8.14
N ASN A 23 -14.20 -5.87 8.42
CA ASN A 23 -14.42 -7.12 9.14
C ASN A 23 -14.16 -7.03 10.65
N ASN A 24 -13.23 -6.18 11.09
CA ASN A 24 -12.87 -6.05 12.51
C ASN A 24 -13.45 -4.79 13.15
N ALA A 25 -13.28 -3.63 12.51
CA ALA A 25 -13.71 -2.35 13.07
C ALA A 25 -15.20 -2.05 12.82
N ARG A 26 -15.85 -2.77 11.90
CA ARG A 26 -17.24 -2.52 11.48
C ARG A 26 -17.42 -1.08 11.00
N LEU A 27 -16.47 -0.59 10.20
CA LEU A 27 -16.42 0.76 9.65
C LEU A 27 -16.37 0.73 8.12
N VAL A 28 -17.01 1.71 7.50
CA VAL A 28 -16.95 1.97 6.05
C VAL A 28 -16.38 3.35 5.83
N HIS A 29 -15.37 3.48 4.96
CA HIS A 29 -14.59 4.69 4.79
C HIS A 29 -15.28 5.77 3.92
N ARG A 30 -15.93 5.36 2.83
CA ARG A 30 -16.75 6.17 1.91
C ARG A 30 -16.05 7.31 1.16
N ALA A 31 -14.73 7.39 1.23
CA ALA A 31 -13.95 8.51 0.68
C ALA A 31 -12.55 8.10 0.21
N ILE A 32 -12.38 6.84 -0.20
CA ILE A 32 -11.08 6.33 -0.66
C ILE A 32 -10.72 7.03 -1.96
N SER A 33 -9.54 7.62 -1.98
CA SER A 33 -8.99 8.44 -3.06
C SER A 33 -7.47 8.53 -2.85
N PRO A 34 -6.68 9.03 -3.82
CA PRO A 34 -5.25 9.24 -3.63
C PRO A 34 -4.94 10.11 -2.39
N GLU A 35 -5.78 11.10 -2.10
CA GLU A 35 -5.66 12.01 -0.95
C GLU A 35 -5.86 11.29 0.39
N ALA A 36 -6.52 10.13 0.39
CA ALA A 36 -6.71 9.28 1.57
C ALA A 36 -5.52 8.34 1.84
N VAL A 37 -4.55 8.23 0.93
CA VAL A 37 -3.41 7.31 1.07
C VAL A 37 -2.13 8.08 1.39
N PHE A 38 -1.58 7.80 2.57
CA PHE A 38 -0.35 8.40 3.07
C PHE A 38 0.79 7.40 3.01
N ILE A 39 2.01 7.89 2.76
CA ILE A 39 3.22 7.07 2.72
C ILE A 39 4.13 7.53 3.86
N THR A 40 4.49 6.62 4.77
CA THR A 40 5.41 6.91 5.87
C THR A 40 6.85 7.10 5.36
N SER A 41 7.72 7.64 6.22
CA SER A 41 9.17 7.71 5.93
C SER A 41 9.80 6.33 5.68
N SER A 42 9.24 5.27 6.27
CA SER A 42 9.60 3.87 6.02
C SER A 42 8.89 3.27 4.80
N GLY A 43 8.30 4.09 3.94
CA GLY A 43 7.62 3.68 2.73
C GLY A 43 6.31 2.92 2.92
N ALA A 44 5.79 2.74 4.14
CA ALA A 44 4.55 2.00 4.36
C ALA A 44 3.34 2.84 3.97
N TRP A 45 2.36 2.23 3.30
CA TRP A 45 1.12 2.89 2.92
C TRP A 45 0.11 2.80 4.06
N LYS A 46 -0.56 3.91 4.34
CA LYS A 46 -1.54 4.04 5.43
C LYS A 46 -2.78 4.75 4.92
N LEU A 47 -3.94 4.20 5.24
CA LEU A 47 -5.23 4.78 4.91
C LEU A 47 -5.62 5.81 6.00
N GLY A 48 -5.98 7.01 5.57
CA GLY A 48 -6.48 8.11 6.40
C GLY A 48 -7.68 8.79 5.73
N GLY A 49 -8.18 9.90 6.27
CA GLY A 49 -9.32 10.62 5.65
C GLY A 49 -10.70 10.10 6.06
N PHE A 50 -10.86 9.71 7.32
CA PHE A 50 -12.11 9.15 7.88
C PHE A 50 -13.25 10.15 8.10
N GLY A 51 -13.19 11.36 7.51
CA GLY A 51 -14.21 12.41 7.71
C GLY A 51 -15.62 12.01 7.27
N PHE A 52 -15.73 11.00 6.41
CA PHE A 52 -17.00 10.48 5.88
C PHE A 52 -17.32 9.07 6.36
N ALA A 53 -16.52 8.53 7.29
CA ALA A 53 -16.65 7.16 7.72
C ALA A 53 -17.90 6.96 8.58
N ILE A 54 -18.52 5.78 8.44
CA ILE A 54 -19.72 5.39 9.18
C ILE A 54 -19.56 3.98 9.74
N SER A 55 -20.33 3.63 10.76
CA SER A 55 -20.41 2.24 11.20
C SER A 55 -21.22 1.41 10.22
N ALA A 56 -20.71 0.23 9.89
CA ALA A 56 -21.39 -0.77 9.07
C ALA A 56 -22.69 -1.29 9.72
N ASP A 57 -22.85 -1.10 11.03
CA ASP A 57 -24.01 -1.57 11.80
C ASP A 57 -25.19 -0.57 11.80
N GLN A 58 -24.98 0.66 11.31
CA GLN A 58 -26.02 1.71 11.28
C GLN A 58 -27.17 1.43 10.30
N SER A 59 -27.11 0.37 9.50
CA SER A 59 -28.18 -0.03 8.57
C SER A 59 -29.39 -0.73 9.23
N GLY A 60 -29.39 -0.87 10.55
CA GLY A 60 -30.39 -1.64 11.31
C GLY A 60 -31.85 -1.13 11.20
N ASP A 61 -32.05 0.14 10.85
CA ASP A 61 -33.38 0.77 10.85
C ASP A 61 -34.10 0.70 9.49
N GLY A 62 -33.57 -0.06 8.52
CA GLY A 62 -34.18 -0.22 7.18
C GLY A 62 -34.05 1.00 6.27
N THR A 63 -33.57 2.13 6.80
CA THR A 63 -33.07 3.27 6.03
C THR A 63 -31.62 2.97 5.65
N GLY A 64 -31.38 2.60 4.39
CA GLY A 64 -30.02 2.34 3.89
C GLY A 64 -29.05 3.51 4.13
N PHE A 65 -27.78 3.32 3.79
CA PHE A 65 -26.75 4.31 4.07
C PHE A 65 -26.98 5.63 3.29
N PRO A 66 -26.76 6.80 3.93
CA PRO A 66 -27.13 8.08 3.32
C PRO A 66 -26.23 8.38 2.11
N PRO A 67 -26.77 8.79 0.95
CA PRO A 67 -25.98 9.17 -0.21
C PRO A 67 -25.28 10.53 -0.02
N PHE A 68 -24.40 10.87 -0.96
CA PHE A 68 -23.84 12.22 -1.10
C PHE A 68 -24.56 12.97 -2.22
N HIS A 69 -24.76 14.27 -2.04
CA HIS A 69 -25.40 15.12 -3.04
C HIS A 69 -24.34 15.85 -3.86
N TYR A 70 -24.29 15.58 -5.16
CA TYR A 70 -23.38 16.23 -6.11
C TYR A 70 -24.18 17.14 -7.05
N PRO A 71 -23.76 18.41 -7.25
CA PRO A 71 -24.44 19.31 -8.18
C PRO A 71 -24.28 18.85 -9.64
N GLU A 72 -25.29 19.12 -10.47
CA GLU A 72 -25.24 18.87 -11.92
C GLU A 72 -24.60 20.03 -12.71
N TYR A 73 -24.58 21.23 -12.12
CA TYR A 73 -24.17 22.50 -12.77
C TYR A 73 -23.39 23.38 -11.79
N ASP A 74 -22.20 22.94 -11.39
CA ASP A 74 -21.21 23.83 -10.74
C ASP A 74 -19.81 23.21 -10.83
N GLU A 75 -19.01 23.63 -11.82
CA GLU A 75 -17.66 23.08 -12.09
C GLU A 75 -16.63 23.56 -11.05
N ASP A 76 -16.88 24.68 -10.34
CA ASP A 76 -15.88 25.36 -9.50
C ASP A 76 -16.11 25.16 -7.98
N SER A 77 -17.21 24.51 -7.59
CA SER A 77 -17.56 24.32 -6.19
C SER A 77 -17.10 22.97 -5.63
N VAL A 78 -15.87 22.90 -5.12
CA VAL A 78 -15.47 21.83 -4.17
C VAL A 78 -16.16 22.11 -2.84
N LEU A 79 -17.35 21.53 -2.63
CA LEU A 79 -18.04 21.64 -1.34
C LEU A 79 -17.26 20.84 -0.28
N PRO A 80 -17.00 21.40 0.92
CA PRO A 80 -16.23 20.72 1.97
C PRO A 80 -16.89 19.44 2.52
N ASN A 81 -18.11 19.12 2.09
CA ASN A 81 -18.94 18.06 2.65
C ASN A 81 -19.16 16.88 1.68
N GLN A 82 -18.32 16.71 0.65
CA GLN A 82 -18.43 15.57 -0.28
C GLN A 82 -17.06 14.93 -0.58
N PRO A 83 -16.99 13.60 -0.74
CA PRO A 83 -15.79 12.95 -1.25
C PRO A 83 -15.64 13.18 -2.75
N SER A 84 -14.42 12.96 -3.27
CA SER A 84 -14.10 13.13 -4.68
C SER A 84 -14.98 12.24 -5.58
N LEU A 85 -15.72 12.87 -6.50
CA LEU A 85 -16.65 12.16 -7.39
C LEU A 85 -15.95 11.16 -8.31
N ASN A 86 -14.69 11.41 -8.67
CA ASN A 86 -13.88 10.54 -9.53
C ASN A 86 -13.60 9.13 -8.93
N TYR A 87 -13.83 8.95 -7.62
CA TYR A 87 -13.63 7.66 -6.94
C TYR A 87 -14.89 7.17 -6.24
N THR A 88 -15.93 8.00 -6.15
CA THR A 88 -17.12 7.67 -5.39
C THR A 88 -17.94 6.60 -6.10
N ALA A 89 -18.44 5.62 -5.34
CA ALA A 89 -19.27 4.54 -5.87
C ALA A 89 -20.64 5.05 -6.37
N PRO A 90 -21.20 4.48 -7.44
CA PRO A 90 -22.38 5.02 -8.10
C PRO A 90 -23.62 5.03 -7.22
N GLU A 91 -23.78 4.06 -6.33
CA GLU A 91 -24.88 4.00 -5.37
C GLU A 91 -24.85 5.16 -4.36
N LEU A 92 -23.66 5.66 -4.01
CA LEU A 92 -23.50 6.82 -3.12
C LEU A 92 -23.83 8.14 -3.83
N VAL A 93 -23.85 8.15 -5.16
CA VAL A 93 -24.21 9.33 -5.98
C VAL A 93 -25.71 9.32 -6.31
N GLN A 94 -26.29 8.16 -6.66
CA GLN A 94 -27.66 8.05 -7.18
C GLN A 94 -28.78 8.06 -6.13
N SER A 95 -28.47 8.23 -4.84
CA SER A 95 -29.46 8.18 -3.75
C SER A 95 -30.29 6.88 -3.72
N LYS A 96 -29.70 5.76 -4.15
CA LYS A 96 -30.28 4.43 -3.96
C LYS A 96 -29.81 3.91 -2.61
N ALA A 97 -30.73 3.35 -1.82
CA ALA A 97 -30.37 2.69 -0.58
C ALA A 97 -29.37 1.55 -0.90
N SER A 98 -28.10 1.74 -0.53
CA SER A 98 -27.08 0.72 -0.70
C SER A 98 -27.39 -0.46 0.21
N THR A 99 -27.26 -1.66 -0.37
CA THR A 99 -27.43 -2.91 0.36
C THR A 99 -26.15 -3.34 1.07
N THR A 100 -24.98 -2.84 0.65
CA THR A 100 -23.68 -3.21 1.24
C THR A 100 -22.69 -2.04 1.16
N ALA A 101 -22.59 -1.25 2.23
CA ALA A 101 -21.70 -0.08 2.26
C ALA A 101 -20.21 -0.44 2.08
N CYS A 102 -19.75 -1.61 2.52
CA CYS A 102 -18.37 -2.06 2.28
C CYS A 102 -18.06 -2.22 0.78
N ALA A 103 -19.05 -2.57 -0.04
CA ALA A 103 -18.87 -2.69 -1.49
C ALA A 103 -18.61 -1.33 -2.16
N SER A 104 -19.07 -0.22 -1.57
CA SER A 104 -18.78 1.13 -2.05
C SER A 104 -17.30 1.50 -1.88
N ASP A 105 -16.69 1.07 -0.77
CA ASP A 105 -15.25 1.21 -0.56
C ASP A 105 -14.46 0.40 -1.59
N MET A 106 -14.93 -0.80 -1.94
CA MET A 106 -14.26 -1.64 -2.95
C MET A 106 -14.33 -1.04 -4.36
N PHE A 107 -15.41 -0.35 -4.73
CA PHE A 107 -15.44 0.42 -5.98
C PHE A 107 -14.43 1.56 -5.97
N SER A 108 -14.39 2.30 -4.86
CA SER A 108 -13.48 3.44 -4.69
C SER A 108 -12.02 2.99 -4.73
N PHE A 109 -11.72 1.85 -4.10
CA PHE A 109 -10.41 1.22 -4.18
C PHE A 109 -10.10 0.72 -5.60
N GLY A 110 -11.09 0.26 -6.37
CA GLY A 110 -10.93 -0.07 -7.78
C GLY A 110 -10.53 1.16 -8.61
N CYS A 111 -11.17 2.31 -8.37
CA CYS A 111 -10.80 3.57 -9.04
C CYS A 111 -9.38 4.02 -8.67
N LEU A 112 -9.01 3.89 -7.40
CA LEU A 112 -7.64 4.15 -6.94
C LEU A 112 -6.64 3.17 -7.59
N ALA A 113 -6.97 1.89 -7.66
CA ALA A 113 -6.13 0.87 -8.25
C ALA A 113 -5.87 1.13 -9.73
N TYR A 114 -6.92 1.52 -10.47
CA TYR A 114 -6.80 1.99 -11.84
C TYR A 114 -5.83 3.17 -11.94
N HIS A 115 -6.03 4.19 -11.12
CA HIS A 115 -5.21 5.41 -11.13
C HIS A 115 -3.73 5.09 -10.87
N LEU A 116 -3.42 4.24 -9.89
CA LEU A 116 -2.05 3.89 -9.57
C LEU A 116 -1.31 3.18 -10.71
N ILE A 117 -2.02 2.47 -11.58
CA ILE A 117 -1.44 1.74 -12.71
C ILE A 117 -1.34 2.62 -13.96
N THR A 118 -2.34 3.46 -14.22
CA THR A 118 -2.41 4.29 -15.44
C THR A 118 -1.86 5.70 -15.24
N HIS A 119 -1.58 6.07 -13.99
CA HIS A 119 -1.23 7.42 -13.54
C HIS A 119 -2.31 8.47 -13.88
N LYS A 120 -3.55 8.04 -14.13
CA LYS A 120 -4.69 8.91 -14.45
C LYS A 120 -5.97 8.39 -13.81
N PRO A 121 -6.88 9.25 -13.34
CA PRO A 121 -8.14 8.78 -12.79
C PRO A 121 -8.98 8.11 -13.89
N LEU A 122 -9.74 7.07 -13.53
CA LEU A 122 -10.64 6.39 -14.46
C LEU A 122 -11.75 7.33 -14.94
N PHE A 123 -12.29 8.10 -14.00
CA PHE A 123 -13.27 9.14 -14.27
C PHE A 123 -12.60 10.49 -14.14
N ASP A 124 -12.81 11.35 -15.13
CA ASP A 124 -12.49 12.78 -15.04
C ASP A 124 -13.78 13.55 -15.28
N CYS A 125 -14.58 13.69 -14.22
CA CYS A 125 -15.93 14.24 -14.33
C CYS A 125 -16.04 15.68 -13.86
N HIS A 126 -14.94 16.32 -13.44
CA HIS A 126 -14.92 17.72 -12.94
C HIS A 126 -16.07 18.02 -11.95
N ASN A 127 -16.30 17.10 -10.99
CA ASN A 127 -17.41 17.15 -10.02
C ASN A 127 -18.84 17.20 -10.62
N ASN A 128 -19.00 16.90 -11.91
CA ASN A 128 -20.28 16.85 -12.59
C ASN A 128 -20.90 15.44 -12.54
N ALA A 129 -22.01 15.30 -11.81
CA ALA A 129 -22.71 14.03 -11.65
C ALA A 129 -23.20 13.42 -12.99
N ARG A 130 -23.62 14.25 -13.94
CA ARG A 130 -24.10 13.79 -15.26
C ARG A 130 -22.95 13.23 -16.11
N MET A 131 -21.80 13.90 -16.11
CA MET A 131 -20.59 13.38 -16.77
C MET A 131 -20.14 12.05 -16.16
N TYR A 132 -20.15 11.96 -14.83
CA TYR A 132 -19.85 10.73 -14.11
C TYR A 132 -20.76 9.57 -14.56
N MET A 133 -22.09 9.77 -14.61
CA MET A 133 -23.04 8.73 -15.04
C MET A 133 -22.82 8.30 -16.49
N ASN A 134 -22.54 9.25 -17.38
CA ASN A 134 -22.24 8.95 -18.79
C ASN A 134 -20.95 8.11 -18.90
N ASN A 135 -19.88 8.50 -18.21
CA ASN A 135 -18.62 7.76 -18.24
C ASN A 135 -18.78 6.34 -17.69
N LEU A 136 -19.56 6.18 -16.61
CA LEU A 136 -19.86 4.86 -16.06
C LEU A 136 -20.66 3.98 -17.03
N THR A 137 -21.64 4.56 -17.72
CA THR A 137 -22.53 3.83 -18.66
C THR A 137 -21.78 3.40 -19.93
N TYR A 138 -20.87 4.25 -20.42
CA TYR A 138 -20.15 4.05 -21.68
C TYR A 138 -18.67 3.69 -21.46
N MET A 139 -18.33 3.12 -20.30
CA MET A 139 -16.96 2.69 -20.00
C MET A 139 -16.52 1.62 -20.99
N SER A 140 -15.49 1.94 -21.78
CA SER A 140 -15.04 1.08 -22.87
C SER A 140 -14.02 0.03 -22.40
N HIS A 141 -13.91 -1.08 -23.13
CA HIS A 141 -12.88 -2.09 -22.85
C HIS A 141 -11.46 -1.54 -23.03
N GLU A 142 -11.27 -0.59 -23.94
CA GLU A 142 -10.01 0.08 -24.21
C GLU A 142 -9.49 0.87 -23.01
N ALA A 143 -10.37 1.27 -22.08
CA ALA A 143 -9.97 1.91 -20.83
C ALA A 143 -9.00 1.04 -20.01
N PHE A 144 -9.07 -0.30 -20.16
CA PHE A 144 -8.25 -1.27 -19.45
C PHE A 144 -7.04 -1.77 -20.26
N SER A 145 -6.79 -1.22 -21.46
CA SER A 145 -5.71 -1.66 -22.36
C SER A 145 -4.30 -1.49 -21.78
N SER A 146 -4.13 -0.52 -20.88
CA SER A 146 -2.86 -0.25 -20.17
C SER A 146 -2.74 -1.00 -18.84
N ILE A 147 -3.79 -1.72 -18.43
CA ILE A 147 -3.81 -2.48 -17.18
C ILE A 147 -3.20 -3.87 -17.43
N PRO A 148 -2.32 -4.37 -16.54
CA PRO A 148 -1.83 -5.75 -16.59
C PRO A 148 -2.97 -6.76 -16.69
N SER A 149 -2.88 -7.71 -17.62
CA SER A 149 -3.94 -8.69 -17.92
C SER A 149 -4.47 -9.41 -16.69
N ASP A 150 -3.56 -9.69 -15.76
CA ASP A 150 -3.85 -10.48 -14.56
C ASP A 150 -4.63 -9.68 -13.51
N LEU A 151 -4.67 -8.35 -13.62
CA LEU A 151 -5.42 -7.44 -12.75
C LEU A 151 -6.80 -7.07 -13.33
N VAL A 152 -6.96 -7.12 -14.66
CA VAL A 152 -8.19 -6.68 -15.35
C VAL A 152 -9.46 -7.34 -14.79
N PRO A 153 -9.53 -8.68 -14.58
CA PRO A 153 -10.74 -9.32 -14.09
C PRO A 153 -11.14 -8.85 -12.70
N ASP A 154 -10.18 -8.64 -11.81
CA ASP A 154 -10.43 -8.15 -10.46
C ASP A 154 -10.90 -6.71 -10.48
N LEU A 155 -10.23 -5.87 -11.28
CA LEU A 155 -10.54 -4.45 -11.42
C LEU A 155 -11.94 -4.24 -12.01
N GLN A 156 -12.32 -5.00 -13.04
CA GLN A 156 -13.66 -4.96 -13.62
C GLN A 156 -14.75 -5.36 -12.61
N ARG A 157 -14.49 -6.36 -11.76
CA ARG A 157 -15.43 -6.75 -10.70
C ARG A 157 -15.57 -5.66 -9.64
N MET A 158 -14.46 -5.06 -9.20
CA MET A 158 -14.47 -3.94 -8.25
C MET A 158 -15.23 -2.72 -8.80
N LEU A 159 -15.07 -2.41 -10.08
CA LEU A 159 -15.69 -1.27 -10.77
C LEU A 159 -17.10 -1.53 -11.29
N SER A 160 -17.70 -2.67 -10.94
CA SER A 160 -19.05 -3.01 -11.37
C SER A 160 -20.10 -2.07 -10.75
N ALA A 161 -21.10 -1.69 -11.53
CA ALA A 161 -22.27 -0.96 -11.04
C ALA A 161 -23.10 -1.79 -10.04
N GLN A 162 -23.00 -3.12 -10.08
CA GLN A 162 -23.67 -4.01 -9.13
C GLN A 162 -22.80 -4.25 -7.90
N GLU A 163 -23.24 -3.73 -6.74
CA GLU A 163 -22.54 -3.88 -5.44
C GLU A 163 -22.15 -5.33 -5.15
N ALA A 164 -23.10 -6.26 -5.33
CA ALA A 164 -22.92 -7.68 -4.98
C ALA A 164 -21.86 -8.44 -5.82
N SER A 165 -21.41 -7.87 -6.95
CA SER A 165 -20.34 -8.49 -7.75
C SER A 165 -18.93 -8.08 -7.33
N ARG A 166 -18.82 -7.06 -6.46
CA ARG A 166 -17.53 -6.52 -6.03
C ARG A 166 -16.92 -7.47 -4.98
N PRO A 167 -15.64 -7.87 -5.13
CA PRO A 167 -14.98 -8.76 -4.19
C PRO A 167 -14.73 -8.06 -2.84
N GLY A 168 -14.54 -8.84 -1.77
CA GLY A 168 -13.99 -8.32 -0.53
C GLY A 168 -12.51 -7.91 -0.68
N ALA A 169 -12.01 -7.10 0.26
CA ALA A 169 -10.63 -6.62 0.22
C ALA A 169 -9.60 -7.76 0.26
N LEU A 170 -9.84 -8.79 1.07
CA LEU A 170 -8.97 -9.97 1.13
C LEU A 170 -9.00 -10.78 -0.17
N ASP A 171 -10.16 -10.92 -0.81
CA ASP A 171 -10.28 -11.63 -2.11
C ASP A 171 -9.44 -10.96 -3.19
N PHE A 172 -9.38 -9.62 -3.20
CA PHE A 172 -8.56 -8.86 -4.14
C PHE A 172 -7.06 -9.15 -3.99
N THR A 173 -6.56 -9.33 -2.76
CA THR A 173 -5.16 -9.76 -2.54
C THR A 173 -4.86 -11.13 -3.15
N GLY A 174 -5.91 -11.88 -3.49
CA GLY A 174 -5.86 -13.17 -4.14
C GLY A 174 -5.52 -13.14 -5.64
N SER A 175 -5.50 -11.96 -6.26
CA SER A 175 -5.23 -11.80 -7.69
C SER A 175 -3.87 -12.40 -8.10
N PRO A 176 -3.77 -13.06 -9.27
CA PRO A 176 -2.49 -13.50 -9.84
C PRO A 176 -1.50 -12.34 -10.01
N PHE A 177 -2.01 -11.13 -10.25
CA PHE A 177 -1.22 -9.89 -10.30
C PHE A 177 -0.31 -9.69 -9.07
N PHE A 178 -0.77 -10.14 -7.90
CA PHE A 178 0.01 -10.11 -6.65
C PHE A 178 0.69 -11.44 -6.36
N ARG A 179 -0.04 -12.56 -6.45
CA ARG A 179 0.42 -13.87 -5.96
C ARG A 179 1.65 -14.40 -6.68
N ASP A 180 1.75 -14.13 -7.97
CA ASP A 180 2.80 -14.72 -8.82
C ASP A 180 4.13 -13.95 -8.74
N ASP A 181 4.14 -12.76 -8.12
CA ASP A 181 5.35 -11.95 -7.95
C ASP A 181 6.14 -12.39 -6.70
N THR A 182 7.23 -13.13 -6.92
CA THR A 182 8.13 -13.60 -5.85
C THR A 182 8.72 -12.46 -5.02
N ARG A 183 9.04 -11.33 -5.65
CA ARG A 183 9.59 -10.15 -4.96
C ARG A 183 8.55 -9.56 -4.02
N LEU A 184 7.29 -9.52 -4.45
CA LEU A 184 6.20 -9.06 -3.61
C LEU A 184 5.98 -9.97 -2.41
N ARG A 185 6.07 -11.29 -2.59
CA ARG A 185 6.04 -12.26 -1.48
C ARG A 185 7.18 -12.03 -0.47
N ALA A 186 8.38 -11.68 -0.95
CA ALA A 186 9.48 -11.33 -0.07
C ALA A 186 9.20 -10.05 0.74
N LEU A 187 8.65 -9.01 0.12
CA LEU A 187 8.24 -7.79 0.84
C LEU A 187 7.15 -8.07 1.89
N ARG A 188 6.16 -8.92 1.56
CA ARG A 188 5.16 -9.36 2.54
C ARG A 188 5.76 -10.14 3.72
N PHE A 189 6.78 -10.96 3.47
CA PHE A 189 7.47 -11.64 4.58
C PHE A 189 8.18 -10.63 5.48
N LEU A 190 8.84 -9.63 4.88
CA LEU A 190 9.54 -8.56 5.61
C LEU A 190 8.59 -7.76 6.52
N ASP A 191 7.38 -7.44 6.05
CA ASP A 191 6.35 -6.74 6.84
C ASP A 191 6.01 -7.48 8.14
N HIS A 192 6.04 -8.81 8.12
CA HIS A 192 5.76 -9.67 9.27
C HIS A 192 7.01 -10.32 9.88
N MET A 193 8.21 -9.89 9.50
CA MET A 193 9.44 -10.59 9.87
C MET A 193 9.63 -10.68 11.38
N LEU A 194 9.24 -9.64 12.13
CA LEU A 194 9.38 -9.59 13.59
C LEU A 194 8.54 -10.67 14.30
N GLU A 195 7.46 -11.15 13.67
CA GLU A 195 6.57 -12.20 14.20
C GLU A 195 7.09 -13.62 13.95
N ARG A 196 8.15 -13.76 13.13
CA ARG A 196 8.72 -15.06 12.73
C ARG A 196 9.80 -15.52 13.69
N ASP A 197 10.00 -16.83 13.76
CA ASP A 197 11.10 -17.42 14.52
C ASP A 197 12.45 -17.27 13.79
N ASN A 198 13.56 -17.47 14.52
CA ASN A 198 14.91 -17.28 13.97
C ASN A 198 15.26 -18.27 12.85
N MET A 199 14.65 -19.45 12.82
CA MET A 199 14.89 -20.45 11.79
C MET A 199 14.26 -19.99 10.47
N GLN A 200 12.98 -19.61 10.51
CA GLN A 200 12.25 -19.03 9.38
C GLN A 200 12.94 -17.77 8.86
N LYS A 201 13.39 -16.88 9.77
CA LYS A 201 14.15 -15.68 9.40
C LYS A 201 15.44 -16.03 8.67
N SER A 202 16.21 -16.99 9.18
CA SER A 202 17.51 -17.36 8.57
C SER A 202 17.33 -17.96 7.17
N GLU A 203 16.35 -18.85 7.01
CA GLU A 203 15.99 -19.42 5.70
C GLU A 203 15.56 -18.34 4.71
N PHE A 204 14.69 -17.42 5.16
CA PHE A 204 14.22 -16.32 4.34
C PHE A 204 15.35 -15.35 3.95
N LEU A 205 16.18 -14.90 4.89
CA LEU A 205 17.25 -13.94 4.63
C LEU A 205 18.29 -14.49 3.64
N LYS A 206 18.55 -15.80 3.70
CA LYS A 206 19.37 -16.49 2.69
C LYS A 206 18.74 -16.39 1.29
N ALA A 207 17.45 -16.72 1.16
CA ALA A 207 16.74 -16.61 -0.11
C ALA A 207 16.63 -15.15 -0.60
N LEU A 208 16.44 -14.19 0.31
CA LEU A 208 16.41 -12.77 -0.01
C LEU A 208 17.75 -12.29 -0.57
N SER A 209 18.87 -12.79 -0.04
CA SER A 209 20.20 -12.50 -0.58
C SER A 209 20.38 -13.01 -2.02
N ASP A 210 19.79 -14.15 -2.37
CA ASP A 210 19.85 -14.70 -3.73
C ASP A 210 19.04 -13.84 -4.74
N MET A 211 17.98 -13.20 -4.27
CA MET A 211 17.10 -12.32 -5.06
C MET A 211 17.51 -10.85 -5.05
N TRP A 212 18.64 -10.50 -4.44
CA TRP A 212 19.00 -9.10 -4.15
C TRP A 212 18.99 -8.19 -5.38
N LYS A 213 19.47 -8.71 -6.52
CA LYS A 213 19.54 -8.00 -7.82
C LYS A 213 18.16 -7.74 -8.46
N ASP A 214 17.11 -8.39 -7.97
CA ASP A 214 15.76 -8.27 -8.52
C ASP A 214 15.00 -7.07 -7.92
N PHE A 215 15.60 -6.38 -6.94
CA PHE A 215 15.08 -5.17 -6.30
C PHE A 215 15.86 -3.94 -6.76
N ASP A 216 15.13 -2.86 -7.09
CA ASP A 216 15.74 -1.57 -7.33
C ASP A 216 16.19 -0.89 -6.03
N SER A 217 17.03 0.14 -6.15
CA SER A 217 17.59 0.86 -5.00
C SER A 217 16.54 1.51 -4.11
N ARG A 218 15.39 1.90 -4.67
CA ARG A 218 14.30 2.50 -3.93
C ARG A 218 13.58 1.45 -3.08
N VAL A 219 13.30 0.27 -3.63
CA VAL A 219 12.72 -0.85 -2.88
C VAL A 219 13.67 -1.33 -1.79
N LEU A 220 14.96 -1.48 -2.09
CA LEU A 220 15.97 -1.84 -1.08
C LEU A 220 15.97 -0.82 0.08
N ARG A 221 15.99 0.47 -0.24
CA ARG A 221 16.01 1.54 0.75
C ARG A 221 14.73 1.64 1.59
N TYR A 222 13.56 1.64 0.96
CA TYR A 222 12.31 1.97 1.65
C TYR A 222 11.50 0.78 2.09
N LYS A 223 11.75 -0.43 1.54
CA LYS A 223 10.97 -1.63 1.89
C LYS A 223 11.82 -2.71 2.55
N VAL A 224 13.09 -2.85 2.16
CA VAL A 224 13.97 -3.92 2.70
C VAL A 224 14.78 -3.45 3.91
N LEU A 225 15.41 -2.29 3.84
CA LEU A 225 16.26 -1.78 4.91
C LEU A 225 15.52 -1.59 6.24
N PRO A 226 14.32 -0.97 6.32
CA PRO A 226 13.68 -0.71 7.61
C PRO A 226 13.43 -1.97 8.47
N PRO A 227 12.86 -3.07 7.94
CA PRO A 227 12.66 -4.29 8.73
C PRO A 227 13.99 -4.98 9.09
N LEU A 228 15.02 -4.91 8.24
CA LEU A 228 16.36 -5.41 8.58
C LEU A 228 16.97 -4.62 9.76
N CYS A 229 16.91 -3.28 9.70
CA CYS A 229 17.36 -2.41 10.78
C CYS A 229 16.60 -2.68 12.09
N ALA A 230 15.29 -2.88 12.03
CA ALA A 230 14.47 -3.21 13.21
C ALA A 230 14.87 -4.54 13.86
N GLU A 231 15.35 -5.51 13.07
CA GLU A 231 15.74 -6.84 13.55
C GLU A 231 17.21 -6.92 14.02
N LEU A 232 18.03 -5.88 13.83
CA LEU A 232 19.39 -5.81 14.39
C LEU A 232 19.44 -5.88 15.93
N ARG A 233 18.31 -5.65 16.61
CA ARG A 233 18.16 -5.86 18.06
C ARG A 233 18.29 -7.34 18.47
N ASN A 234 18.09 -8.27 17.55
CA ASN A 234 18.21 -9.70 17.79
C ASN A 234 19.66 -10.16 17.57
N LEU A 235 20.39 -10.35 18.68
CA LEU A 235 21.83 -10.68 18.66
C LEU A 235 22.13 -11.95 17.84
N VAL A 236 21.22 -12.92 17.82
CA VAL A 236 21.39 -14.18 17.07
C VAL A 236 21.34 -13.93 15.56
N MET A 237 20.58 -12.94 15.12
CA MET A 237 20.37 -12.64 13.70
C MET A 237 21.37 -11.62 13.15
N GLN A 238 22.12 -10.91 14.01
CA GLN A 238 23.07 -9.88 13.60
C GLN A 238 24.09 -10.34 12.55
N PRO A 239 24.73 -11.52 12.67
CA PRO A 239 25.73 -11.94 11.67
C PRO A 239 25.16 -12.09 10.25
N VAL A 240 23.87 -12.43 10.14
CA VAL A 240 23.19 -12.59 8.84
C VAL A 240 22.67 -11.25 8.30
N ILE A 241 22.12 -10.40 9.18
CA ILE A 241 21.47 -9.14 8.80
C ILE A 241 22.49 -8.04 8.50
N LEU A 242 23.56 -7.96 9.30
CA LEU A 242 24.51 -6.86 9.22
C LEU A 242 25.15 -6.71 7.82
N PRO A 243 25.61 -7.78 7.14
CA PRO A 243 26.10 -7.67 5.76
C PRO A 243 25.06 -7.10 4.79
N MET A 244 23.77 -7.45 4.96
CA MET A 244 22.69 -6.96 4.10
C MET A 244 22.45 -5.48 4.33
N VAL A 245 22.40 -5.03 5.60
CA VAL A 245 22.27 -3.61 5.97
C VAL A 245 23.44 -2.79 5.42
N LEU A 246 24.66 -3.28 5.58
CA LEU A 246 25.87 -2.59 5.10
C LEU A 246 25.91 -2.52 3.57
N THR A 247 25.49 -3.57 2.87
CA THR A 247 25.35 -3.56 1.41
C THR A 247 24.42 -2.44 0.93
N ILE A 248 23.28 -2.22 1.61
CA ILE A 248 22.39 -1.10 1.27
C ILE A 248 23.07 0.23 1.60
N ALA A 249 23.74 0.31 2.76
CA ALA A 249 24.43 1.51 3.23
C ALA A 249 25.52 2.00 2.27
N GLU A 250 26.20 1.11 1.55
CA GLU A 250 27.18 1.48 0.53
C GLU A 250 26.60 2.46 -0.51
N SER A 251 25.35 2.20 -0.93
CA SER A 251 24.63 3.01 -1.92
C SER A 251 23.98 4.29 -1.39
N GLN A 252 23.92 4.47 -0.07
CA GLN A 252 23.29 5.65 0.55
C GLN A 252 24.20 6.87 0.46
N ASP A 253 23.64 8.08 0.37
CA ASP A 253 24.40 9.27 0.72
C ASP A 253 24.55 9.41 2.25
N LYS A 254 25.28 10.44 2.69
CA LYS A 254 25.49 10.71 4.12
C LYS A 254 24.18 10.91 4.87
N ASN A 255 23.30 11.75 4.34
CA ASN A 255 22.06 12.13 5.00
C ASN A 255 21.15 10.90 5.17
N ASP A 256 21.05 10.09 4.11
CA ASP A 256 20.28 8.87 4.11
C ASP A 256 20.81 7.85 5.13
N PHE A 257 22.14 7.68 5.17
CA PHE A 257 22.80 6.80 6.13
C PHE A 257 22.55 7.25 7.57
N GLU A 258 22.75 8.55 7.86
CA GLU A 258 22.55 9.13 9.19
C GLU A 258 21.10 9.03 9.69
N LEU A 259 20.12 9.21 8.80
CA LEU A 259 18.71 9.19 9.17
C LEU A 259 18.14 7.78 9.28
N SER A 260 18.54 6.86 8.40
CA SER A 260 17.86 5.57 8.26
C SER A 260 18.65 4.36 8.76
N THR A 261 19.99 4.41 8.71
CA THR A 261 20.83 3.23 8.99
C THR A 261 21.62 3.38 10.27
N LEU A 262 22.29 4.52 10.47
CA LEU A 262 23.14 4.78 11.63
C LEU A 262 22.41 4.62 12.98
N PRO A 263 21.15 5.05 13.16
CA PRO A 263 20.45 4.90 14.44
C PRO A 263 20.29 3.42 14.86
N ALA A 264 20.17 2.52 13.88
CA ALA A 264 20.09 1.08 14.13
C ALA A 264 21.47 0.43 14.34
N LEU A 265 22.53 0.98 13.75
CA LEU A 265 23.90 0.48 13.91
C LEU A 265 24.55 0.90 15.24
N VAL A 266 24.24 2.09 15.77
CA VAL A 266 24.86 2.60 17.01
C VAL A 266 24.76 1.64 18.21
N PRO A 267 23.58 1.06 18.52
CA PRO A 267 23.48 0.05 19.57
C PRO A 267 24.34 -1.18 19.29
N VAL A 268 24.35 -1.65 18.03
CA VAL A 268 25.14 -2.82 17.62
C VAL A 268 26.63 -2.57 17.79
N LEU A 269 27.13 -1.41 17.36
CA LEU A 269 28.54 -1.00 17.52
C LEU A 269 28.98 -1.00 18.99
N SER A 270 28.07 -0.66 19.91
CA SER A 270 28.37 -0.56 21.34
C SER A 270 28.39 -1.92 22.05
N THR A 271 27.67 -2.91 21.53
CA THR A 271 27.49 -4.24 22.17
C THR A 271 28.11 -5.39 21.38
N ALA A 272 28.70 -5.13 20.22
CA ALA A 272 29.18 -6.18 19.32
C ALA A 272 30.29 -7.02 19.96
N ALA A 273 30.18 -8.33 19.79
CA ALA A 273 31.18 -9.32 20.19
C ALA A 273 31.26 -10.43 19.13
N GLY A 274 32.33 -11.25 19.21
CA GLY A 274 32.50 -12.43 18.34
C GLY A 274 32.43 -12.10 16.85
N GLU A 275 31.60 -12.83 16.11
CA GLU A 275 31.43 -12.69 14.66
C GLU A 275 30.87 -11.33 14.25
N THR A 276 29.90 -10.78 15.00
CA THR A 276 29.36 -9.43 14.74
C THR A 276 30.45 -8.37 14.79
N LEU A 277 31.32 -8.42 15.80
CA LEU A 277 32.44 -7.48 15.92
C LEU A 277 33.41 -7.61 14.74
N LEU A 278 33.73 -8.85 14.35
CA LEU A 278 34.59 -9.10 13.19
C LEU A 278 34.01 -8.51 11.90
N LEU A 279 32.70 -8.67 11.68
CA LEU A 279 31.99 -8.10 10.53
C LEU A 279 32.01 -6.58 10.52
N LEU A 280 31.79 -5.93 11.68
CA LEU A 280 31.87 -4.47 11.79
C LEU A 280 33.28 -3.96 11.51
N VAL A 281 34.31 -4.61 12.07
CA VAL A 281 35.72 -4.23 11.81
C VAL A 281 36.06 -4.37 10.33
N LYS A 282 35.59 -5.44 9.67
CA LYS A 282 35.80 -5.66 8.23
C LYS A 282 35.21 -4.53 7.36
N HIS A 283 34.15 -3.87 7.82
CA HIS A 283 33.48 -2.78 7.10
C HIS A 283 33.66 -1.42 7.80
N ALA A 284 34.65 -1.28 8.68
CA ALA A 284 34.85 -0.06 9.45
C ALA A 284 35.06 1.17 8.55
N ASP A 285 35.82 1.02 7.46
CA ASP A 285 36.08 2.11 6.51
C ASP A 285 34.80 2.66 5.89
N LEU A 286 33.83 1.80 5.56
CA LEU A 286 32.53 2.22 5.05
C LEU A 286 31.81 3.10 6.07
N ILE A 287 31.72 2.63 7.31
CA ILE A 287 31.00 3.33 8.40
C ILE A 287 31.69 4.67 8.69
N ILE A 288 33.02 4.68 8.82
CA ILE A 288 33.81 5.88 9.07
C ILE A 288 33.61 6.91 7.96
N ASN A 289 33.68 6.49 6.69
CA ASN A 289 33.50 7.37 5.56
C ASN A 289 32.09 7.99 5.54
N LYS A 290 31.03 7.21 5.81
CA LYS A 290 29.65 7.73 5.82
C LYS A 290 29.37 8.71 6.97
N VAL A 291 30.10 8.63 8.08
CA VAL A 291 29.89 9.50 9.25
C VAL A 291 30.77 10.75 9.23
N LEU A 292 32.03 10.62 8.81
CA LEU A 292 33.04 11.68 8.93
C LEU A 292 33.25 12.54 7.68
N SER A 293 32.89 12.04 6.49
CA SER A 293 32.87 12.86 5.25
C SER A 293 31.58 13.67 5.17
#